data_AF-A0A2N8HCI6-F1
#
_entry.id   AF-A0A2N8HCI6-F1
#
_cell.length_a   1.000
_cell.length_b   1.000
_cell.length_c   1.000
_cell.angle_alpha   90.00
_cell.angle_beta   90.00
_cell.angle_gamma   90.00
#
_symmetry.space_group_name_H-M   'P 1'
#
loop_
_entity.id
_entity.type
_entity.pdbx_description
1 polymer ?
#
loop_
_entity_poly.entity_id
_entity_poly.type
_entity_poly.pdbx_seq_one_letter_code
_entity_poly.pdbx_strand_id
1 'polypeptide(L)'
;MMFRYVSPVFLFLLSGACCLTVNAQDQIIPRPVSVKIADKSEAKPVKLDGGTRIVCREKDAGFQRQARLLRQFLSGGTGLPLAGMGGTGAIRIEKDASLKQYGPEAYRLEAAPGNIVIKAAAPKGVYYAGQSLAQMLPAAFFDDGADKGAVSWTVAEKPFSMLDYPRFAWRAFMLDEARHFFGEEEVKRLIDQMGLLKMNILHWHLSDDAGWRIQIKKYPKLTSIGSKRRDTEIETWGSGKYAGRPHEGFYTQEQIRRIVCYAADRNITIVPEIDIPGHSAAATFSYPELKLSAKPVTEIPVSFNDGTAFDPTNERTYQFLGDVMTELAALFPSGIIHIGGDEVRYKKYWAGVPHIEEFMKKKGIRNFPDLQIMFTNRISGMLAKKGIRMIGWNEILGSDVHNDGGQGAALGKLDGKAIIHFWYGSDKIATKAVEDGHQVVNSTSHMTYMNKGYDKLPLSKSYSFEPVFAGLKPEQQQNVIGLGCQVWTEWIADVDKLHRHVFPRIAAYAETGWTRKEDKNFQDFQRRLPGYEKILDALKIKHGEEK
;
A
#
# COMPACT_ATOMS: atom_id res chain seq x y z
N MET A 1 -29.39 -41.32 -69.40
CA MET A 1 -29.90 -40.17 -68.63
C MET A 1 -29.17 -40.16 -67.29
N MET A 2 -28.63 -39.01 -66.91
CA MET A 2 -27.50 -38.81 -65.98
C MET A 2 -27.72 -39.37 -64.56
N PHE A 3 -26.71 -40.09 -64.04
CA PHE A 3 -26.47 -40.24 -62.60
C PHE A 3 -25.62 -39.06 -62.11
N ARG A 4 -26.11 -38.32 -61.12
CA ARG A 4 -25.38 -37.29 -60.37
C ARG A 4 -25.25 -37.76 -58.92
N TYR A 5 -24.06 -38.21 -58.54
CA TYR A 5 -23.67 -38.36 -57.14
C TYR A 5 -23.02 -37.06 -56.68
N VAL A 6 -23.59 -36.44 -55.64
CA VAL A 6 -23.03 -35.27 -54.96
C VAL A 6 -22.24 -35.80 -53.76
N SER A 7 -20.92 -35.61 -53.77
CA SER A 7 -20.06 -35.81 -52.60
C SER A 7 -20.03 -34.53 -51.76
N PRO A 8 -20.15 -34.59 -50.42
CA PRO A 8 -19.85 -33.45 -49.57
C PRO A 8 -18.34 -33.39 -49.30
N VAL A 9 -17.71 -32.31 -49.74
CA VAL A 9 -16.35 -31.94 -49.37
C VAL A 9 -16.39 -31.41 -47.93
N PHE A 10 -15.86 -32.18 -46.97
CA PHE A 10 -15.59 -31.69 -45.63
C PHE A 10 -14.31 -30.84 -45.65
N LEU A 11 -14.47 -29.52 -45.57
CA LEU A 11 -13.37 -28.58 -45.42
C LEU A 11 -12.93 -28.58 -43.94
N PHE A 12 -11.85 -29.30 -43.61
CA PHE A 12 -11.19 -29.16 -42.31
C PHE A 12 -10.41 -27.84 -42.28
N LEU A 13 -11.00 -26.79 -41.72
CA LEU A 13 -10.28 -25.59 -41.28
C LEU A 13 -9.52 -25.94 -39.98
N LEU A 14 -8.27 -26.37 -40.13
CA LEU A 14 -7.30 -26.38 -39.03
C LEU A 14 -6.96 -24.93 -38.66
N SER A 15 -7.72 -24.34 -37.75
CA SER A 15 -7.27 -23.16 -37.01
C SER A 15 -6.18 -23.62 -36.04
N GLY A 16 -4.94 -23.65 -36.52
CA GLY A 16 -3.78 -23.79 -35.66
C GLY A 16 -3.71 -22.58 -34.74
N ALA A 17 -4.29 -22.70 -33.54
CA ALA A 17 -3.97 -21.83 -32.43
C ALA A 17 -2.48 -22.02 -32.15
N CYS A 18 -1.67 -21.10 -32.66
CA CYS A 18 -0.26 -20.99 -32.32
C CYS A 18 -0.21 -20.63 -30.84
N CYS A 19 -0.26 -21.63 -29.96
CA CYS A 19 0.09 -21.50 -28.56
C CYS A 19 1.56 -21.11 -28.51
N LEU A 20 1.86 -19.82 -28.62
CA LEU A 20 3.15 -19.29 -28.23
C LEU A 20 3.36 -19.71 -26.78
N THR A 21 4.35 -20.56 -26.54
CA THR A 21 4.75 -20.97 -25.20
C THR A 21 5.14 -19.71 -24.42
N VAL A 22 4.31 -19.30 -23.47
CA VAL A 22 4.59 -18.14 -22.61
C VAL A 22 5.70 -18.54 -21.65
N ASN A 23 6.85 -17.87 -21.68
CA ASN A 23 7.90 -18.14 -20.72
C ASN A 23 7.45 -17.64 -19.34
N ALA A 24 7.78 -18.36 -18.26
CA ALA A 24 7.35 -18.00 -16.91
C ALA A 24 7.78 -16.58 -16.48
N GLN A 25 8.92 -16.10 -16.97
CA GLN A 25 9.42 -14.74 -16.74
C GLN A 25 8.50 -13.67 -17.33
N ASP A 26 7.84 -14.00 -18.45
CA ASP A 26 6.95 -13.10 -19.16
C ASP A 26 5.63 -12.91 -18.40
N GLN A 27 5.38 -13.59 -17.28
CA GLN A 27 4.15 -13.46 -16.47
C GLN A 27 4.31 -12.56 -15.25
N ILE A 28 5.54 -12.15 -14.91
CA ILE A 28 5.83 -11.42 -13.68
C ILE A 28 5.16 -10.04 -13.70
N ILE A 29 4.45 -9.70 -12.63
CA ILE A 29 3.92 -8.38 -12.32
C ILE A 29 4.49 -7.91 -10.97
N PRO A 30 5.17 -6.75 -10.88
CA PRO A 30 5.52 -5.83 -11.95
C PRO A 30 6.51 -6.38 -12.99
N ARG A 31 6.43 -5.87 -14.23
CA ARG A 31 7.39 -6.22 -15.29
C ARG A 31 8.83 -5.89 -14.87
N PRO A 32 9.77 -6.86 -14.91
CA PRO A 32 11.18 -6.63 -14.59
C PRO A 32 11.87 -5.67 -15.58
N VAL A 33 12.89 -4.96 -15.11
CA VAL A 33 13.65 -4.00 -15.95
C VAL A 33 14.29 -4.66 -17.17
N SER A 34 14.91 -5.84 -17.01
CA SER A 34 15.50 -6.57 -18.13
C SER A 34 15.49 -8.07 -17.89
N VAL A 35 15.06 -8.84 -18.90
CA VAL A 35 15.14 -10.29 -18.93
C VAL A 35 15.82 -10.71 -20.24
N LYS A 36 16.84 -11.55 -20.16
CA LYS A 36 17.53 -12.16 -21.31
C LYS A 36 17.42 -13.67 -21.20
N ILE A 37 16.71 -14.28 -22.14
CA ILE A 37 16.50 -15.72 -22.24
C ILE A 37 17.53 -16.29 -23.21
N ALA A 38 18.08 -17.48 -22.90
CA ALA A 38 19.06 -18.12 -23.78
C ALA A 38 18.42 -18.61 -25.10
N ASP A 39 19.08 -18.35 -26.23
CA ASP A 39 18.56 -18.64 -27.58
C ASP A 39 18.61 -20.12 -28.01
N LYS A 40 19.38 -20.98 -27.34
CA LYS A 40 19.69 -22.33 -27.85
C LYS A 40 18.52 -23.32 -27.76
N SER A 41 18.32 -24.08 -28.84
CA SER A 41 17.28 -25.13 -29.01
C SER A 41 17.45 -26.37 -28.13
N GLU A 42 18.58 -26.52 -27.42
CA GLU A 42 18.89 -27.67 -26.54
C GLU A 42 18.93 -27.29 -25.04
N ALA A 43 18.38 -26.13 -24.69
CA ALA A 43 18.34 -25.67 -23.31
C ALA A 43 17.49 -26.60 -22.43
N LYS A 44 18.08 -27.16 -21.36
CA LYS A 44 17.33 -27.88 -20.33
C LYS A 44 16.54 -26.90 -19.45
N PRO A 45 15.34 -27.27 -18.97
CA PRO A 45 14.56 -26.44 -18.06
C PRO A 45 15.28 -26.26 -16.72
N VAL A 46 15.05 -25.11 -16.09
CA VAL A 46 15.46 -24.82 -14.72
C VAL A 46 14.38 -25.34 -13.78
N LYS A 47 14.75 -26.28 -12.90
CA LYS A 47 13.83 -26.96 -11.99
C LYS A 47 14.29 -26.86 -10.54
N LEU A 48 13.33 -26.93 -9.62
CA LEU A 48 13.55 -27.22 -8.20
C LEU A 48 13.12 -28.66 -7.93
N ASP A 49 13.94 -29.40 -7.18
CA ASP A 49 13.65 -30.78 -6.79
C ASP A 49 14.10 -31.06 -5.34
N GLY A 50 13.89 -32.29 -4.88
CA GLY A 50 14.26 -32.72 -3.52
C GLY A 50 15.76 -32.59 -3.20
N GLY A 51 16.62 -32.47 -4.21
CA GLY A 51 18.04 -32.22 -4.09
C GLY A 51 18.43 -30.73 -4.11
N THR A 52 17.53 -29.81 -4.45
CA THR A 52 17.80 -28.37 -4.47
C THR A 52 18.00 -27.81 -3.04
N ARG A 53 18.96 -26.88 -2.87
CA ARG A 53 19.26 -26.22 -1.59
C ARG A 53 19.37 -24.70 -1.72
N ILE A 54 19.02 -23.94 -0.69
CA ILE A 54 19.33 -22.50 -0.61
C ILE A 54 20.59 -22.28 0.22
N VAL A 55 21.59 -21.64 -0.37
CA VAL A 55 22.90 -21.41 0.24
C VAL A 55 23.21 -19.92 0.24
N CYS A 56 23.48 -19.36 1.42
CA CYS A 56 23.96 -17.99 1.58
C CYS A 56 25.35 -18.04 2.22
N ARG A 57 26.37 -17.61 1.47
CA ARG A 57 27.78 -17.60 1.93
C ARG A 57 28.18 -16.29 2.60
N GLU A 58 27.32 -15.27 2.53
CA GLU A 58 27.55 -13.96 3.13
C GLU A 58 27.53 -14.03 4.65
N LYS A 59 28.52 -13.44 5.33
CA LYS A 59 28.51 -13.38 6.81
C LYS A 59 27.57 -12.30 7.37
N ASP A 60 27.05 -11.43 6.50
CA ASP A 60 26.13 -10.35 6.86
C ASP A 60 24.81 -10.91 7.44
N ALA A 61 24.44 -10.44 8.63
CA ALA A 61 23.28 -10.93 9.35
C ALA A 61 21.95 -10.68 8.60
N GLY A 62 21.86 -9.59 7.84
CA GLY A 62 20.70 -9.28 7.03
C GLY A 62 20.54 -10.26 5.86
N PHE A 63 21.63 -10.56 5.16
CA PHE A 63 21.62 -11.58 4.09
C PHE A 63 21.30 -12.98 4.63
N GLN A 64 21.86 -13.34 5.79
CA GLN A 64 21.56 -14.62 6.44
C GLN A 64 20.09 -14.71 6.87
N ARG A 65 19.54 -13.64 7.43
CA ARG A 65 18.12 -13.56 7.78
C ARG A 65 17.24 -13.71 6.53
N GLN A 66 17.54 -12.97 5.46
CA GLN A 66 16.74 -13.04 4.24
C GLN A 66 16.84 -14.40 3.55
N ALA A 67 17.99 -15.07 3.60
CA ALA A 67 18.14 -16.43 3.12
C ALA A 67 17.28 -17.44 3.88
N ARG A 68 17.16 -17.29 5.22
CA ARG A 68 16.25 -18.10 6.03
C ARG A 68 14.78 -17.88 5.65
N LEU A 69 14.37 -16.62 5.51
CA LEU A 69 13.01 -16.27 5.10
C LEU A 69 12.68 -16.77 3.69
N LEU A 70 13.59 -16.62 2.73
CA LEU A 70 13.42 -17.15 1.37
C LEU A 70 13.25 -18.66 1.37
N ARG A 71 14.05 -19.37 2.18
CA ARG A 71 13.91 -20.82 2.34
C ARG A 71 12.57 -21.19 2.94
N GLN A 72 12.13 -20.54 4.01
CA GLN A 72 10.81 -20.81 4.59
C GLN A 72 9.69 -20.60 3.57
N PHE A 73 9.75 -19.49 2.82
CA PHE A 73 8.77 -19.15 1.80
C PHE A 73 8.73 -20.18 0.67
N LEU A 74 9.88 -20.50 0.06
CA LEU A 74 9.94 -21.45 -1.04
C LEU A 74 9.65 -22.88 -0.58
N SER A 75 10.09 -23.29 0.63
CA SER A 75 9.77 -24.61 1.18
C SER A 75 8.29 -24.76 1.48
N GLY A 76 7.64 -23.73 2.04
CA GLY A 76 6.20 -23.74 2.28
C GLY A 76 5.41 -23.89 0.98
N GLY A 77 5.77 -23.12 -0.05
CA GLY A 77 5.04 -23.17 -1.32
C GLY A 77 5.33 -24.42 -2.16
N THR A 78 6.56 -24.96 -2.11
CA THR A 78 6.96 -26.13 -2.92
C THR A 78 6.82 -27.49 -2.22
N GLY A 79 6.75 -27.52 -0.89
CA GLY A 79 6.91 -28.75 -0.09
C GLY A 79 8.34 -29.31 -0.09
N LEU A 80 9.31 -28.66 -0.75
CA LEU A 80 10.71 -29.11 -0.80
C LEU A 80 11.48 -28.68 0.46
N PRO A 81 12.39 -29.50 1.00
CA PRO A 81 13.16 -29.14 2.20
C PRO A 81 14.06 -27.91 2.03
N LEU A 82 14.66 -27.74 0.84
CA LEU A 82 15.55 -26.64 0.44
C LEU A 82 16.71 -26.29 1.41
N ALA A 83 17.00 -27.15 2.40
CA ALA A 83 17.99 -26.93 3.46
C ALA A 83 19.16 -27.92 3.36
N GLY A 84 20.38 -27.47 3.66
CA GLY A 84 21.60 -28.29 3.64
C GLY A 84 22.75 -27.67 2.83
N MET A 85 23.92 -28.33 2.82
CA MET A 85 25.17 -27.82 2.20
C MET A 85 25.60 -28.58 0.92
N GLY A 86 24.84 -29.57 0.46
CA GLY A 86 25.10 -30.37 -0.75
C GLY A 86 23.81 -30.83 -1.44
N GLY A 87 23.90 -31.26 -2.70
CA GLY A 87 22.74 -31.65 -3.52
C GLY A 87 23.00 -31.61 -5.03
N THR A 88 21.96 -31.88 -5.83
CA THR A 88 21.97 -31.85 -7.31
C THR A 88 21.84 -30.44 -7.89
N GLY A 89 21.49 -29.45 -7.06
CA GLY A 89 21.45 -28.04 -7.46
C GLY A 89 21.32 -27.06 -6.29
N ALA A 90 21.53 -25.77 -6.55
CA ALA A 90 21.52 -24.73 -5.52
C ALA A 90 20.88 -23.41 -5.98
N ILE A 91 20.16 -22.75 -5.07
CA ILE A 91 19.87 -21.31 -5.09
C ILE A 91 20.93 -20.63 -4.23
N ARG A 92 21.87 -19.93 -4.86
CA ARG A 92 22.96 -19.21 -4.20
C ARG A 92 22.58 -17.75 -3.99
N ILE A 93 22.81 -17.25 -2.79
CA ILE A 93 22.65 -15.84 -2.45
C ILE A 93 24.03 -15.22 -2.29
N GLU A 94 24.29 -14.16 -3.05
CA GLU A 94 25.58 -13.51 -3.15
C GLU A 94 25.43 -12.00 -3.06
N LYS A 95 26.38 -11.34 -2.39
CA LYS A 95 26.42 -9.89 -2.35
C LYS A 95 27.11 -9.36 -3.60
N ASP A 96 26.46 -8.42 -4.29
CA ASP A 96 27.02 -7.72 -5.45
C ASP A 96 26.92 -6.21 -5.23
N ALA A 97 28.08 -5.59 -4.94
CA ALA A 97 28.15 -4.17 -4.66
C ALA A 97 27.86 -3.29 -5.89
N SER A 98 27.98 -3.82 -7.12
CA SER A 98 27.71 -3.07 -8.35
C SER A 98 26.23 -2.70 -8.47
N LEU A 99 25.34 -3.42 -7.79
CA LEU A 99 23.90 -3.13 -7.80
C LEU A 99 23.50 -1.93 -6.93
N LYS A 100 24.42 -1.39 -6.11
CA LYS A 100 24.14 -0.20 -5.27
C LYS A 100 23.67 1.01 -6.08
N GLN A 101 24.12 1.14 -7.33
CA GLN A 101 23.72 2.22 -8.24
C GLN A 101 22.21 2.21 -8.56
N TYR A 102 21.55 1.06 -8.40
CA TYR A 102 20.11 0.88 -8.64
C TYR A 102 19.30 0.89 -7.32
N GLY A 103 19.94 1.17 -6.19
CA GLY A 103 19.31 1.21 -4.87
C GLY A 103 19.31 -0.13 -4.12
N PRO A 104 18.83 -0.12 -2.86
CA PRO A 104 18.92 -1.28 -1.96
C PRO A 104 17.97 -2.43 -2.33
N GLU A 105 16.96 -2.16 -3.15
CA GLU A 105 15.93 -3.13 -3.56
C GLU A 105 16.30 -3.86 -4.86
N ALA A 106 17.42 -3.46 -5.49
CA ALA A 106 17.88 -4.03 -6.75
C ALA A 106 18.44 -5.45 -6.59
N TYR A 107 18.19 -6.28 -7.59
CA TYR A 107 18.72 -7.64 -7.65
C TYR A 107 19.03 -8.08 -9.07
N ARG A 108 19.88 -9.11 -9.17
CA ARG A 108 20.06 -9.90 -10.38
C ARG A 108 19.71 -11.35 -10.09
N LEU A 109 18.95 -11.97 -10.99
CA LEU A 109 18.60 -13.38 -10.93
C LEU A 109 19.16 -14.08 -12.18
N GLU A 110 20.13 -14.97 -11.97
CA GLU A 110 20.76 -15.77 -13.02
C GLU A 110 20.35 -17.22 -12.82
N ALA A 111 19.63 -17.81 -13.77
CA ALA A 111 19.09 -19.15 -13.63
C ALA A 111 19.56 -20.06 -14.76
N ALA A 112 20.13 -21.20 -14.38
CA ALA A 112 20.56 -22.27 -15.25
C ALA A 112 20.21 -23.63 -14.61
N PRO A 113 20.20 -24.73 -15.38
CA PRO A 113 19.96 -26.07 -14.84
C PRO A 113 20.89 -26.37 -13.66
N GLY A 114 20.32 -26.74 -12.52
CA GLY A 114 21.06 -27.04 -11.29
C GLY A 114 21.62 -25.82 -10.54
N ASN A 115 21.50 -24.60 -11.06
CA ASN A 115 22.07 -23.42 -10.41
C ASN A 115 21.27 -22.15 -10.66
N ILE A 116 20.71 -21.59 -9.59
CA ILE A 116 20.09 -20.26 -9.57
C ILE A 116 20.96 -19.38 -8.67
N VAL A 117 21.32 -18.18 -9.12
CA VAL A 117 22.10 -17.21 -8.35
C VAL A 117 21.28 -15.92 -8.19
N ILE A 118 21.02 -15.55 -6.94
CA ILE A 118 20.45 -14.27 -6.53
C ILE A 118 21.59 -13.37 -6.08
N LYS A 119 21.81 -12.28 -6.80
CA LYS A 119 22.78 -11.23 -6.44
C LYS A 119 22.05 -9.98 -5.99
N ALA A 120 22.49 -9.37 -4.89
CA ALA A 120 21.93 -8.11 -4.39
C ALA A 120 22.98 -7.27 -3.67
N ALA A 121 22.82 -5.94 -3.67
CA ALA A 121 23.67 -5.04 -2.90
C ALA A 121 23.29 -4.98 -1.41
N ALA A 122 22.01 -5.22 -1.11
CA ALA A 122 21.43 -5.22 0.23
C ALA A 122 20.40 -6.36 0.37
N PRO A 123 20.06 -6.78 1.61
CA PRO A 123 19.14 -7.90 1.84
C PRO A 123 17.76 -7.75 1.16
N LYS A 124 17.26 -6.51 1.01
CA LYS A 124 15.97 -6.23 0.34
C LYS A 124 15.91 -6.77 -1.10
N GLY A 125 17.01 -6.69 -1.86
CA GLY A 125 17.07 -7.26 -3.21
C GLY A 125 16.88 -8.78 -3.22
N VAL A 126 17.39 -9.49 -2.22
CA VAL A 126 17.19 -10.95 -2.10
C VAL A 126 15.71 -11.30 -1.88
N TYR A 127 14.99 -10.49 -1.10
CA TYR A 127 13.55 -10.65 -0.91
C TYR A 127 12.79 -10.50 -2.24
N TYR A 128 13.01 -9.42 -2.99
CA TYR A 128 12.29 -9.18 -4.24
C TYR A 128 12.66 -10.17 -5.35
N ALA A 129 13.89 -10.68 -5.38
CA ALA A 129 14.27 -11.80 -6.23
C ALA A 129 13.45 -13.05 -5.93
N GLY A 130 13.21 -13.32 -4.64
CA GLY A 130 12.33 -14.40 -4.18
C GLY A 130 10.88 -14.23 -4.65
N GLN A 131 10.36 -13.00 -4.66
CA GLN A 131 9.01 -12.72 -5.15
C GLN A 131 8.89 -12.99 -6.66
N SER A 132 9.89 -12.59 -7.44
CA SER A 132 9.94 -12.91 -8.87
C SER A 132 10.03 -14.42 -9.12
N LEU A 133 10.85 -15.15 -8.35
CA LEU A 133 10.90 -16.62 -8.44
C LEU A 133 9.54 -17.26 -8.12
N ALA A 134 8.84 -16.80 -7.10
CA ALA A 134 7.54 -17.35 -6.72
C ALA A 134 6.48 -17.12 -7.80
N GLN A 135 6.44 -15.94 -8.44
CA GLN A 135 5.51 -15.67 -9.54
C GLN A 135 5.77 -16.53 -10.79
N MET A 136 6.99 -17.05 -10.94
CA MET A 136 7.34 -17.95 -12.04
C MET A 136 6.93 -19.40 -11.78
N LEU A 137 6.57 -19.76 -10.55
CA LEU A 137 6.13 -21.10 -10.20
C LEU A 137 4.63 -21.29 -10.50
N PRO A 138 4.16 -22.53 -10.73
CA PRO A 138 2.74 -22.80 -10.96
C PRO A 138 1.86 -22.31 -9.80
N ALA A 139 0.58 -22.03 -10.07
CA ALA A 139 -0.38 -21.58 -9.05
C ALA A 139 -0.49 -22.54 -7.84
N ALA A 140 -0.25 -23.83 -8.07
CA ALA A 140 -0.13 -24.83 -7.01
C ALA A 140 0.95 -24.50 -5.98
N PHE A 141 1.90 -23.58 -6.21
CA PHE A 141 2.82 -23.05 -5.21
C PHE A 141 2.08 -22.32 -4.08
N PHE A 142 1.04 -21.56 -4.43
CA PHE A 142 0.29 -20.68 -3.51
C PHE A 142 -0.91 -21.36 -2.85
N ASP A 143 -1.35 -22.51 -3.36
CA ASP A 143 -2.46 -23.27 -2.78
C ASP A 143 -1.96 -24.20 -1.68
N ASP A 144 -2.26 -23.89 -0.41
CA ASP A 144 -1.91 -24.72 0.74
C ASP A 144 -2.58 -26.11 0.73
N GLY A 145 -3.67 -26.28 -0.02
CA GLY A 145 -4.39 -27.54 -0.15
C GLY A 145 -3.92 -28.43 -1.31
N ALA A 146 -3.03 -27.95 -2.18
CA ALA A 146 -2.56 -28.71 -3.33
C ALA A 146 -1.60 -29.84 -2.93
N ASP A 147 -1.68 -30.99 -3.61
CA ASP A 147 -0.69 -32.06 -3.48
C ASP A 147 0.64 -31.65 -4.15
N LYS A 148 1.52 -31.06 -3.34
CA LYS A 148 2.85 -30.59 -3.77
C LYS A 148 3.77 -31.73 -4.22
N GLY A 149 3.51 -32.98 -3.83
CA GLY A 149 4.32 -34.14 -4.20
C GLY A 149 4.13 -34.56 -5.67
N ALA A 150 2.98 -34.25 -6.26
CA ALA A 150 2.65 -34.51 -7.66
C ALA A 150 3.12 -33.40 -8.62
N VAL A 151 3.63 -32.28 -8.11
CA VAL A 151 4.00 -31.10 -8.92
C VAL A 151 5.49 -31.14 -9.31
N SER A 152 5.77 -30.98 -10.60
CA SER A 152 7.13 -30.68 -11.06
C SER A 152 7.37 -29.16 -10.98
N TRP A 153 8.28 -28.73 -10.12
CA TRP A 153 8.62 -27.32 -9.93
C TRP A 153 9.55 -26.79 -11.03
N THR A 154 9.02 -26.63 -12.24
CA THR A 154 9.73 -25.93 -13.32
C THR A 154 9.65 -24.43 -13.07
N VAL A 155 10.81 -23.80 -12.85
CA VAL A 155 10.95 -22.34 -12.70
C VAL A 155 10.96 -21.67 -14.06
N ALA A 156 11.62 -22.29 -15.04
CA ALA A 156 11.75 -21.75 -16.38
C ALA A 156 12.04 -22.85 -17.40
N GLU A 157 11.49 -22.73 -18.61
CA GLU A 157 11.79 -23.66 -19.71
C GLU A 157 13.22 -23.48 -20.25
N LYS A 158 13.80 -22.28 -20.09
CA LYS A 158 15.14 -21.94 -20.59
C LYS A 158 15.94 -21.18 -19.53
N PRO A 159 17.29 -21.30 -19.55
CA PRO A 159 18.16 -20.44 -18.78
C PRO A 159 17.92 -18.97 -19.09
N PHE A 160 18.07 -18.12 -18.07
CA PHE A 160 17.89 -16.68 -18.23
C PHE A 160 18.77 -15.89 -17.26
N SER A 161 18.91 -14.61 -17.57
CA SER A 161 19.40 -13.59 -16.63
C SER A 161 18.40 -12.45 -16.54
N MET A 162 18.19 -11.94 -15.34
CA MET A 162 17.26 -10.85 -15.06
C MET A 162 17.97 -9.82 -14.20
N LEU A 163 17.86 -8.55 -14.58
CA LEU A 163 18.21 -7.39 -13.74
C LEU A 163 16.91 -6.67 -13.42
N ASP A 164 16.72 -6.32 -12.16
CA ASP A 164 15.47 -5.68 -11.75
C ASP A 164 15.66 -4.76 -10.53
N TYR A 165 14.91 -3.67 -10.51
CA TYR A 165 14.93 -2.63 -9.48
C TYR A 165 13.71 -1.71 -9.65
N PRO A 166 13.22 -1.08 -8.57
CA PRO A 166 12.03 -0.24 -8.63
C PRO A 166 12.32 1.14 -9.24
N ARG A 167 11.30 1.71 -9.90
CA ARG A 167 11.27 3.11 -10.32
C ARG A 167 11.15 4.09 -9.14
N PHE A 168 10.32 3.77 -8.14
CA PHE A 168 10.07 4.63 -6.99
C PHE A 168 10.41 3.94 -5.67
N ALA A 169 10.95 4.68 -4.71
CA ALA A 169 11.27 4.17 -3.38
C ALA A 169 10.03 4.00 -2.48
N TRP A 170 8.96 4.75 -2.75
CA TRP A 170 7.71 4.72 -1.99
C TRP A 170 6.56 4.12 -2.82
N ARG A 171 6.11 2.91 -2.48
CA ARG A 171 5.05 2.20 -3.21
C ARG A 171 3.99 1.76 -2.20
N ALA A 172 3.02 2.64 -1.97
CA ALA A 172 2.07 2.52 -0.86
C ALA A 172 0.71 1.96 -1.26
N PHE A 173 0.17 1.13 -0.38
CA PHE A 173 -1.25 0.80 -0.32
C PHE A 173 -1.79 1.32 1.01
N MET A 174 -2.91 2.03 0.99
CA MET A 174 -3.60 2.52 2.17
C MET A 174 -4.86 1.71 2.44
N LEU A 175 -4.98 1.20 3.67
CA LEU A 175 -6.17 0.52 4.18
C LEU A 175 -6.86 1.38 5.26
N ASP A 176 -8.13 1.70 5.03
CA ASP A 176 -9.03 2.28 6.03
C ASP A 176 -9.65 1.20 6.92
N GLU A 177 -9.21 1.16 8.17
CA GLU A 177 -9.79 0.32 9.24
C GLU A 177 -10.80 1.09 10.09
N ALA A 178 -10.79 2.42 9.99
CA ALA A 178 -11.59 3.28 10.86
C ALA A 178 -13.08 3.18 10.50
N ARG A 179 -13.42 3.17 9.21
CA ARG A 179 -14.81 3.05 8.74
C ARG A 179 -15.32 1.61 8.87
N HIS A 180 -14.57 0.62 8.39
CA HIS A 180 -14.83 -0.80 8.66
C HIS A 180 -13.56 -1.53 9.09
N PHE A 181 -13.64 -2.30 10.18
CA PHE A 181 -12.53 -3.08 10.72
C PHE A 181 -12.42 -4.47 10.09
N PHE A 182 -11.21 -4.86 9.64
CA PHE A 182 -10.95 -6.13 8.95
C PHE A 182 -10.09 -7.11 9.76
N GLY A 183 -9.32 -6.61 10.73
CA GLY A 183 -8.57 -7.45 11.67
C GLY A 183 -7.23 -7.99 11.16
N GLU A 184 -6.49 -8.62 12.10
CA GLU A 184 -5.07 -8.96 11.93
C GLU A 184 -4.81 -9.92 10.75
N GLU A 185 -5.68 -10.91 10.55
CA GLU A 185 -5.49 -11.93 9.52
C GLU A 185 -5.65 -11.34 8.11
N GLU A 186 -6.60 -10.42 7.93
CA GLU A 186 -6.79 -9.75 6.64
C GLU A 186 -5.64 -8.78 6.34
N VAL A 187 -5.19 -8.02 7.33
CA VAL A 187 -4.02 -7.14 7.17
C VAL A 187 -2.78 -7.94 6.74
N LYS A 188 -2.53 -9.11 7.35
CA LYS A 188 -1.43 -10.00 6.95
C LYS A 188 -1.60 -10.51 5.51
N ARG A 189 -2.81 -10.89 5.11
CA ARG A 189 -3.13 -11.33 3.75
C ARG A 189 -2.84 -10.24 2.73
N LEU A 190 -3.19 -8.99 3.02
CA LEU A 190 -2.86 -7.83 2.19
C LEU A 190 -1.34 -7.58 2.13
N ILE A 191 -0.63 -7.68 3.26
CA ILE A 191 0.84 -7.58 3.33
C ILE A 191 1.51 -8.67 2.45
N ASP A 192 0.99 -9.90 2.43
CA ASP A 192 1.48 -10.96 1.53
C ASP A 192 1.34 -10.56 0.06
N GLN A 193 0.18 -10.04 -0.36
CA GLN A 193 -0.03 -9.61 -1.74
C GLN A 193 0.80 -8.39 -2.11
N MET A 194 0.91 -7.41 -1.21
CA MET A 194 1.80 -6.27 -1.37
C MET A 194 3.26 -6.74 -1.57
N GLY A 195 3.70 -7.72 -0.79
CA GLY A 195 5.02 -8.32 -0.90
C GLY A 195 5.26 -8.96 -2.26
N LEU A 196 4.32 -9.80 -2.70
CA LEU A 196 4.37 -10.46 -4.01
C LEU A 196 4.43 -9.45 -5.16
N LEU A 197 3.65 -8.37 -5.07
CA LEU A 197 3.61 -7.25 -6.01
C LEU A 197 4.73 -6.22 -5.80
N LYS A 198 5.67 -6.49 -4.89
CA LYS A 198 6.83 -5.65 -4.58
C LYS A 198 6.49 -4.23 -4.09
N MET A 199 5.30 -4.04 -3.52
CA MET A 199 4.94 -2.84 -2.76
C MET A 199 5.66 -2.84 -1.40
N ASN A 200 5.87 -1.68 -0.79
CA ASN A 200 6.75 -1.59 0.38
C ASN A 200 6.27 -0.66 1.50
N ILE A 201 5.16 0.05 1.33
CA ILE A 201 4.55 0.87 2.38
C ILE A 201 3.10 0.45 2.60
N LEU A 202 2.74 0.04 3.81
CA LEU A 202 1.35 -0.02 4.26
C LEU A 202 1.04 1.28 4.99
N HIS A 203 0.23 2.14 4.38
CA HIS A 203 -0.35 3.29 5.07
C HIS A 203 -1.60 2.81 5.79
N TRP A 204 -1.57 2.82 7.12
CA TRP A 204 -2.62 2.23 7.94
C TRP A 204 -3.47 3.30 8.60
N HIS A 205 -4.65 3.55 8.04
CA HIS A 205 -5.60 4.54 8.55
C HIS A 205 -6.41 3.95 9.71
N LEU A 206 -6.07 4.36 10.93
CA LEU A 206 -6.46 3.70 12.18
C LEU A 206 -7.42 4.50 13.05
N SER A 207 -7.74 5.74 12.67
CA SER A 207 -8.70 6.57 13.40
C SER A 207 -9.45 7.49 12.47
N ASP A 208 -10.74 7.64 12.74
CA ASP A 208 -11.61 8.59 12.08
C ASP A 208 -12.80 8.94 13.01
N ASP A 209 -13.72 9.79 12.56
CA ASP A 209 -14.99 10.03 13.20
C ASP A 209 -15.75 8.72 13.52
N ALA A 210 -15.83 7.79 12.57
CA ALA A 210 -16.62 6.56 12.70
C ALA A 210 -15.96 5.44 13.54
N GLY A 211 -14.74 5.65 14.03
CA GLY A 211 -14.10 4.73 14.96
C GLY A 211 -12.61 4.91 15.20
N TRP A 212 -12.17 4.45 16.36
CA TRP A 212 -10.77 4.42 16.79
C TRP A 212 -10.27 2.97 16.93
N ARG A 213 -9.21 2.61 16.18
CA ARG A 213 -8.83 1.19 15.96
C ARG A 213 -7.53 0.77 16.62
N ILE A 214 -6.93 1.60 17.46
CA ILE A 214 -5.63 1.29 18.08
C ILE A 214 -5.64 1.43 19.59
N GLN A 215 -5.13 0.43 20.31
CA GLN A 215 -4.99 0.54 21.76
C GLN A 215 -3.90 1.54 22.15
N ILE A 216 -4.31 2.61 22.84
CA ILE A 216 -3.43 3.54 23.55
C ILE A 216 -3.59 3.27 25.04
N LYS A 217 -2.54 2.74 25.68
CA LYS A 217 -2.61 2.25 27.08
C LYS A 217 -2.92 3.38 28.04
N LYS A 218 -2.40 4.59 27.80
CA LYS A 218 -2.71 5.78 28.60
C LYS A 218 -4.17 6.23 28.47
N TYR A 219 -4.80 5.93 27.34
CA TYR A 219 -6.17 6.35 27.01
C TYR A 219 -7.09 5.18 26.67
N PRO A 220 -7.42 4.29 27.62
CA PRO A 220 -8.17 3.05 27.36
C PRO A 220 -9.59 3.28 26.78
N LYS A 221 -10.24 4.41 27.07
CA LYS A 221 -11.57 4.73 26.49
C LYS A 221 -11.56 4.88 24.97
N LEU A 222 -10.41 5.15 24.34
CA LEU A 222 -10.32 5.22 22.88
C LEU A 222 -10.75 3.89 22.24
N THR A 223 -10.45 2.76 22.88
CA THR A 223 -10.89 1.44 22.38
C THR A 223 -12.05 0.85 23.18
N SER A 224 -12.25 1.18 24.46
CA SER A 224 -13.42 0.66 25.18
C SER A 224 -14.73 1.34 24.77
N ILE A 225 -14.66 2.56 24.21
CA ILE A 225 -15.78 3.36 23.72
C ILE A 225 -15.60 3.66 22.23
N GLY A 226 -14.52 4.36 21.88
CA GLY A 226 -14.30 4.90 20.53
C GLY A 226 -14.18 3.87 19.41
N SER A 227 -13.97 2.58 19.73
CA SER A 227 -13.94 1.52 18.73
C SER A 227 -15.31 0.95 18.38
N LYS A 228 -16.41 1.49 18.96
CA LYS A 228 -17.75 0.92 18.84
C LYS A 228 -18.74 1.98 18.40
N ARG A 229 -19.51 1.69 17.36
CA ARG A 229 -20.67 2.50 16.96
C ARG A 229 -21.92 1.62 16.91
N ARG A 230 -23.07 2.21 17.22
CA ARG A 230 -24.33 1.47 17.37
C ARG A 230 -24.90 0.95 16.05
N ASP A 231 -24.57 1.61 14.93
CA ASP A 231 -25.05 1.27 13.60
C ASP A 231 -24.10 1.84 12.53
N THR A 232 -24.36 1.57 11.25
CA THR A 232 -23.57 2.09 10.12
C THR A 232 -24.49 2.47 8.98
N GLU A 233 -24.32 3.67 8.44
CA GLU A 233 -24.99 4.12 7.21
C GLU A 233 -24.60 3.21 6.04
N ILE A 234 -25.56 2.90 5.17
CA ILE A 234 -25.36 2.02 4.00
C ILE A 234 -25.78 2.71 2.70
N GLU A 235 -25.44 2.07 1.58
CA GLU A 235 -25.70 2.51 0.19
C GLU A 235 -24.90 3.73 -0.26
N THR A 236 -25.18 4.92 0.29
CA THR A 236 -24.57 6.18 -0.14
C THR A 236 -24.65 7.23 0.97
N TRP A 237 -23.89 8.30 0.83
CA TRP A 237 -23.90 9.46 1.70
C TRP A 237 -25.31 10.06 1.82
N GLY A 238 -25.79 10.21 3.06
CA GLY A 238 -27.10 10.79 3.34
C GLY A 238 -28.28 9.90 2.95
N SER A 239 -28.09 8.57 2.87
CA SER A 239 -29.15 7.64 2.46
C SER A 239 -30.28 7.53 3.48
N GLY A 240 -29.98 7.84 4.75
CA GLY A 240 -30.90 7.62 5.87
C GLY A 240 -31.16 6.14 6.16
N LYS A 241 -30.44 5.22 5.51
CA LYS A 241 -30.54 3.78 5.70
C LYS A 241 -29.34 3.26 6.48
N TYR A 242 -29.59 2.29 7.35
CA TYR A 242 -28.58 1.76 8.25
C TYR A 242 -28.58 0.23 8.25
N ALA A 243 -27.42 -0.36 8.59
CA ALA A 243 -27.23 -1.81 8.63
C ALA A 243 -28.06 -2.51 9.72
N GLY A 244 -28.56 -1.77 10.72
CA GLY A 244 -29.37 -2.29 11.82
C GLY A 244 -28.57 -3.11 12.83
N ARG A 245 -27.23 -2.96 12.86
CA ARG A 245 -26.34 -3.71 13.76
C ARG A 245 -25.11 -2.90 14.16
N PRO A 246 -24.62 -3.06 15.41
CA PRO A 246 -23.37 -2.43 15.84
C PRO A 246 -22.17 -2.84 14.99
N HIS A 247 -21.20 -1.94 14.89
CA HIS A 247 -19.89 -2.22 14.31
C HIS A 247 -18.79 -1.91 15.34
N GLU A 248 -17.89 -2.87 15.54
CA GLU A 248 -16.79 -2.75 16.51
C GLU A 248 -15.51 -3.44 16.02
N GLY A 249 -14.40 -3.12 16.68
CA GLY A 249 -13.10 -3.74 16.44
C GLY A 249 -11.95 -2.76 16.66
N PHE A 250 -10.83 -3.27 17.17
CA PHE A 250 -9.57 -2.54 17.32
C PHE A 250 -8.38 -3.50 17.44
N TYR A 251 -7.19 -2.97 17.24
CA TYR A 251 -5.92 -3.65 17.43
C TYR A 251 -5.33 -3.37 18.81
N THR A 252 -5.06 -4.43 19.56
CA THR A 252 -4.18 -4.36 20.74
C THR A 252 -2.74 -4.03 20.31
N GLN A 253 -1.95 -3.50 21.25
CA GLN A 253 -0.53 -3.25 20.96
C GLN A 253 0.23 -4.53 20.60
N GLU A 254 -0.10 -5.66 21.22
CA GLU A 254 0.49 -6.95 20.91
C GLU A 254 0.13 -7.43 19.49
N GLN A 255 -1.11 -7.23 19.03
CA GLN A 255 -1.49 -7.49 17.63
C GLN A 255 -0.68 -6.62 16.67
N ILE A 256 -0.55 -5.32 16.97
CA ILE A 256 0.25 -4.40 16.15
C ILE A 256 1.71 -4.86 16.07
N ARG A 257 2.34 -5.23 17.20
CA ARG A 257 3.73 -5.72 17.18
C ARG A 257 3.89 -6.97 16.30
N ARG A 258 2.92 -7.88 16.32
CA ARG A 258 2.93 -9.06 15.43
C ARG A 258 2.81 -8.65 13.96
N ILE A 259 1.88 -7.75 13.63
CA ILE A 259 1.68 -7.25 12.27
C ILE A 259 2.92 -6.50 11.76
N VAL A 260 3.51 -5.62 12.59
CA VAL A 260 4.75 -4.88 12.27
C VAL A 260 5.91 -5.85 12.01
N CYS A 261 6.08 -6.88 12.85
CA CYS A 261 7.09 -7.91 12.62
C CYS A 261 6.84 -8.67 11.31
N TYR A 262 5.58 -9.05 11.06
CA TYR A 262 5.15 -9.77 9.85
C TYR A 262 5.41 -8.97 8.57
N ALA A 263 5.13 -7.66 8.60
CA ALA A 263 5.42 -6.72 7.53
C ALA A 263 6.93 -6.55 7.31
N ALA A 264 7.72 -6.44 8.39
CA ALA A 264 9.16 -6.30 8.31
C ALA A 264 9.85 -7.53 7.68
N ASP A 265 9.36 -8.74 7.94
CA ASP A 265 9.81 -9.97 7.24
C ASP A 265 9.56 -9.93 5.72
N ARG A 266 8.62 -9.09 5.29
CA ARG A 266 8.24 -8.88 3.89
C ARG A 266 8.77 -7.56 3.32
N ASN A 267 9.70 -6.91 4.02
CA ASN A 267 10.24 -5.60 3.64
C ASN A 267 9.17 -4.52 3.45
N ILE A 268 8.03 -4.65 4.12
CA ILE A 268 6.96 -3.66 4.15
C ILE A 268 7.10 -2.82 5.41
N THR A 269 7.17 -1.50 5.21
CA THR A 269 7.15 -0.52 6.29
C THR A 269 5.71 -0.11 6.55
N ILE A 270 5.30 -0.10 7.82
CA ILE A 270 3.97 0.39 8.20
C ILE A 270 4.08 1.85 8.63
N VAL A 271 3.29 2.72 7.99
CA VAL A 271 3.12 4.12 8.36
C VAL A 271 1.73 4.25 8.99
N PRO A 272 1.63 4.38 10.32
CA PRO A 272 0.34 4.55 10.97
C PRO A 272 -0.20 5.96 10.73
N GLU A 273 -1.52 6.08 10.67
CA GLU A 273 -2.21 7.36 10.66
C GLU A 273 -3.13 7.50 11.86
N ILE A 274 -2.99 8.64 12.55
CA ILE A 274 -4.03 9.20 13.41
C ILE A 274 -4.41 10.55 12.81
N ASP A 275 -5.64 10.64 12.30
CA ASP A 275 -6.11 11.81 11.58
C ASP A 275 -6.47 12.96 12.54
N ILE A 276 -5.84 14.11 12.33
CA ILE A 276 -5.98 15.32 13.13
C ILE A 276 -5.74 16.60 12.29
N PRO A 277 -6.37 17.73 12.66
CA PRO A 277 -7.32 17.90 13.76
C PRO A 277 -8.76 17.51 13.40
N GLY A 278 -9.08 17.25 12.12
CA GLY A 278 -10.38 16.74 11.69
C GLY A 278 -10.60 15.28 12.10
N HIS A 279 -11.68 14.65 11.62
CA HIS A 279 -11.89 13.20 11.74
C HIS A 279 -11.74 12.65 13.17
N SER A 280 -12.21 13.42 14.16
CA SER A 280 -11.84 13.24 15.57
C SER A 280 -13.02 12.90 16.49
N ALA A 281 -14.20 12.59 15.96
CA ALA A 281 -15.38 12.28 16.79
C ALA A 281 -15.16 11.08 17.71
N ALA A 282 -14.53 10.00 17.24
CA ALA A 282 -14.30 8.82 18.06
C ALA A 282 -13.43 9.13 19.30
N ALA A 283 -12.39 9.95 19.12
CA ALA A 283 -11.50 10.35 20.20
C ALA A 283 -12.17 11.32 21.17
N THR A 284 -12.82 12.37 20.66
CA THR A 284 -13.45 13.42 21.48
C THR A 284 -14.72 12.95 22.18
N PHE A 285 -15.43 11.96 21.63
CA PHE A 285 -16.53 11.31 22.35
C PHE A 285 -16.00 10.46 23.52
N SER A 286 -14.89 9.74 23.31
CA SER A 286 -14.25 8.90 24.33
C SER A 286 -13.66 9.71 25.49
N TYR A 287 -13.13 10.90 25.19
CA TYR A 287 -12.57 11.87 26.15
C TYR A 287 -13.20 13.26 25.95
N PRO A 288 -14.36 13.51 26.58
CA PRO A 288 -15.10 14.75 26.42
C PRO A 288 -14.33 16.03 26.77
N GLU A 289 -13.30 15.93 27.61
CA GLU A 289 -12.41 17.06 27.94
C GLU A 289 -11.59 17.58 26.74
N LEU A 290 -11.56 16.85 25.63
CA LEU A 290 -10.91 17.24 24.36
C LEU A 290 -11.89 17.89 23.37
N LYS A 291 -13.19 17.94 23.71
CA LYS A 291 -14.23 18.41 22.80
C LYS A 291 -14.07 19.89 22.48
N LEU A 292 -14.35 20.21 21.22
CA LEU A 292 -14.65 21.56 20.80
C LEU A 292 -16.01 21.97 21.36
N SER A 293 -16.02 22.96 22.25
CA SER A 293 -17.17 23.32 23.11
C SER A 293 -18.46 23.69 22.38
N ALA A 294 -18.37 24.19 21.13
CA ALA A 294 -19.53 24.69 20.40
C ALA A 294 -20.41 23.59 19.77
N LYS A 295 -19.87 22.40 19.50
CA LYS A 295 -20.59 21.30 18.82
C LYS A 295 -20.11 19.93 19.30
N PRO A 296 -20.45 19.55 20.55
CA PRO A 296 -20.06 18.25 21.08
C PRO A 296 -20.81 17.13 20.36
N VAL A 297 -20.09 16.09 19.95
CA VAL A 297 -20.71 14.84 19.47
C VAL A 297 -21.44 14.15 20.64
N THR A 298 -22.65 13.68 20.37
CA THR A 298 -23.55 13.02 21.34
C THR A 298 -23.43 11.50 21.31
N GLU A 299 -22.85 10.96 20.25
CA GLU A 299 -22.49 9.55 20.09
C GLU A 299 -21.31 9.40 19.12
N ILE A 300 -20.77 8.19 18.99
CA ILE A 300 -19.86 7.85 17.88
C ILE A 300 -20.68 7.87 16.58
N PRO A 301 -20.29 8.65 15.57
CA PRO A 301 -21.02 8.77 14.32
C PRO A 301 -21.36 7.44 13.65
N VAL A 302 -22.62 7.33 13.22
CA VAL A 302 -23.13 6.21 12.42
C VAL A 302 -23.28 6.59 10.94
N SER A 303 -23.31 7.90 10.63
CA SER A 303 -23.15 8.45 9.27
C SER A 303 -21.73 8.99 9.12
N PHE A 304 -21.16 8.81 7.94
CA PHE A 304 -19.78 9.21 7.65
C PHE A 304 -19.61 10.74 7.43
N ASN A 305 -20.70 11.52 7.38
CA ASN A 305 -20.67 12.99 7.26
C ASN A 305 -20.72 13.73 8.61
N ASP A 306 -21.02 13.00 9.69
CA ASP A 306 -21.15 13.53 11.03
C ASP A 306 -19.81 13.37 11.74
N GLY A 307 -19.22 14.49 12.15
CA GLY A 307 -17.84 14.50 12.62
C GLY A 307 -17.52 15.77 13.40
N THR A 308 -16.31 15.82 13.96
CA THR A 308 -15.82 16.98 14.70
C THR A 308 -14.31 17.13 14.56
N ALA A 309 -13.78 18.24 15.07
CA ALA A 309 -12.36 18.51 15.09
C ALA A 309 -11.87 18.77 16.51
N PHE A 310 -10.59 18.50 16.75
CA PHE A 310 -9.90 18.95 17.95
C PHE A 310 -9.86 20.48 18.02
N ASP A 311 -9.85 20.99 19.25
CA ASP A 311 -9.61 22.40 19.53
C ASP A 311 -8.10 22.72 19.40
N PRO A 312 -7.69 23.52 18.40
CA PRO A 312 -6.27 23.83 18.16
C PRO A 312 -5.71 24.86 19.14
N THR A 313 -6.53 25.41 20.04
CA THR A 313 -6.12 26.43 21.01
C THR A 313 -5.96 25.88 22.43
N ASN A 314 -6.36 24.62 22.64
CA ASN A 314 -6.35 23.97 23.94
C ASN A 314 -5.07 23.15 24.17
N GLU A 315 -4.31 23.49 25.21
CA GLU A 315 -3.09 22.77 25.61
C GLU A 315 -3.33 21.29 25.93
N ARG A 316 -4.51 20.93 26.44
CA ARG A 316 -4.86 19.52 26.71
C ARG A 316 -4.92 18.68 25.44
N THR A 317 -5.34 19.27 24.32
CA THR A 317 -5.31 18.63 23.00
C THR A 317 -3.88 18.22 22.67
N TYR A 318 -2.92 19.14 22.79
CA TYR A 318 -1.52 18.84 22.50
C TYR A 318 -0.90 17.84 23.47
N GLN A 319 -1.27 17.89 24.75
CA GLN A 319 -0.83 16.87 25.71
C GLN A 319 -1.33 15.48 25.31
N PHE A 320 -2.63 15.34 25.04
CA PHE A 320 -3.25 14.10 24.59
C PHE A 320 -2.61 13.56 23.32
N LEU A 321 -2.46 14.40 22.28
CA LEU A 321 -1.85 14.00 21.02
C LEU A 321 -0.39 13.63 21.20
N GLY A 322 0.37 14.37 22.02
CA GLY A 322 1.76 14.04 22.33
C GLY A 322 1.93 12.69 23.00
N ASP A 323 1.00 12.34 23.90
CA ASP A 323 0.95 11.05 24.57
C ASP A 323 0.60 9.91 23.60
N VAL A 324 -0.44 10.08 22.76
CA VAL A 324 -0.81 9.13 21.70
C VAL A 324 0.38 8.88 20.77
N MET A 325 0.98 9.95 20.25
CA MET A 325 2.12 9.88 19.34
C MET A 325 3.35 9.21 19.98
N THR A 326 3.50 9.30 21.31
CA THR A 326 4.57 8.59 22.04
C THR A 326 4.34 7.08 22.00
N GLU A 327 3.12 6.62 22.20
CA GLU A 327 2.81 5.19 22.11
C GLU A 327 2.91 4.68 20.67
N LEU A 328 2.46 5.45 19.67
CA LEU A 328 2.66 5.11 18.26
C LEU A 328 4.14 4.95 17.89
N ALA A 329 4.99 5.89 18.30
CA ALA A 329 6.42 5.84 18.06
C ALA A 329 7.07 4.55 18.56
N ALA A 330 6.59 4.02 19.69
CA ALA A 330 7.10 2.79 20.28
C ALA A 330 6.59 1.52 19.56
N LEU A 331 5.46 1.61 18.85
CA LEU A 331 4.86 0.49 18.12
C LEU A 331 5.35 0.40 16.67
N PHE A 332 5.61 1.54 16.03
CA PHE A 332 5.91 1.63 14.61
C PHE A 332 7.34 2.14 14.37
N PRO A 333 8.28 1.28 13.96
CA PRO A 333 9.71 1.63 13.83
C PRO A 333 10.04 2.40 12.54
N SER A 334 9.05 2.79 11.74
CA SER A 334 9.23 3.47 10.44
C SER A 334 9.93 4.83 10.56
N GLY A 335 9.87 5.46 11.74
CA GLY A 335 10.29 6.85 11.93
C GLY A 335 9.37 7.86 11.23
N ILE A 336 8.19 7.44 10.78
CA ILE A 336 7.21 8.27 10.06
C ILE A 336 5.81 8.02 10.63
N ILE A 337 5.08 9.10 10.93
CA ILE A 337 3.67 9.04 11.33
C ILE A 337 2.86 9.98 10.42
N HIS A 338 1.74 9.46 9.89
CA HIS A 338 0.76 10.25 9.17
C HIS A 338 -0.20 10.91 10.16
N ILE A 339 -0.42 12.21 10.00
CA ILE A 339 -1.30 12.98 10.90
C ILE A 339 -2.64 13.33 10.25
N GLY A 340 -2.91 12.82 9.05
CA GLY A 340 -4.06 13.22 8.25
C GLY A 340 -3.97 14.69 7.89
N GLY A 341 -4.93 15.48 8.40
CA GLY A 341 -4.99 16.93 8.24
C GLY A 341 -5.87 17.38 7.09
N ASP A 342 -6.56 16.46 6.44
CA ASP A 342 -7.58 16.70 5.43
C ASP A 342 -8.90 17.20 6.04
N GLU A 343 -9.73 17.77 5.16
CA GLU A 343 -11.14 18.10 5.39
C GLU A 343 -11.49 18.79 6.73
N VAL A 344 -10.57 19.62 7.26
CA VAL A 344 -10.86 20.45 8.44
C VAL A 344 -11.85 21.55 8.04
N ARG A 345 -13.15 21.25 8.16
CA ARG A 345 -14.24 22.17 7.83
C ARG A 345 -14.29 23.36 8.79
N TYR A 346 -13.50 24.40 8.53
CA TYR A 346 -13.33 25.55 9.44
C TYR A 346 -14.65 26.23 9.84
N LYS A 347 -15.56 26.44 8.88
CA LYS A 347 -16.90 26.99 9.14
C LYS A 347 -17.75 26.10 10.04
N LYS A 348 -17.58 24.78 9.93
CA LYS A 348 -18.32 23.80 10.73
C LYS A 348 -17.80 23.78 12.16
N TYR A 349 -16.48 23.86 12.33
CA TYR A 349 -15.81 23.59 13.60
C TYR A 349 -15.30 24.84 14.34
N TRP A 350 -14.52 25.71 13.71
CA TRP A 350 -13.79 26.78 14.40
C TRP A 350 -14.45 28.16 14.32
N ALA A 351 -15.16 28.46 13.23
CA ALA A 351 -15.81 29.75 13.04
C ALA A 351 -16.92 30.00 14.08
N GLY A 352 -16.95 31.20 14.67
CA GLY A 352 -17.93 31.58 15.68
C GLY A 352 -17.67 30.99 17.07
N VAL A 353 -16.55 30.28 17.28
CA VAL A 353 -16.15 29.76 18.60
C VAL A 353 -15.38 30.84 19.36
N PRO A 354 -15.93 31.43 20.45
CA PRO A 354 -15.39 32.67 21.02
C PRO A 354 -13.93 32.60 21.46
N HIS A 355 -13.53 31.50 22.13
CA HIS A 355 -12.16 31.36 22.63
C HIS A 355 -11.15 31.10 21.51
N ILE A 356 -11.56 30.48 20.39
CA ILE A 356 -10.70 30.32 19.20
C ILE A 356 -10.49 31.67 18.54
N GLU A 357 -11.55 32.45 18.35
CA GLU A 357 -11.45 33.79 17.76
C GLU A 357 -10.63 34.75 18.64
N GLU A 358 -10.78 34.67 19.96
CA GLU A 358 -9.96 35.42 20.91
C GLU A 358 -8.48 35.01 20.81
N PHE A 359 -8.19 33.70 20.75
CA PHE A 359 -6.84 33.19 20.57
C PHE A 359 -6.22 33.68 19.26
N MET A 360 -6.96 33.62 18.15
CA MET A 360 -6.50 34.10 16.84
C MET A 360 -6.18 35.60 16.90
N LYS A 361 -7.05 36.42 17.48
CA LYS A 361 -6.81 37.86 17.69
C LYS A 361 -5.55 38.10 18.54
N LYS A 362 -5.42 37.40 19.67
CA LYS A 362 -4.29 37.52 20.59
C LYS A 362 -2.96 37.09 19.96
N LYS A 363 -2.97 36.11 19.05
CA LYS A 363 -1.79 35.59 18.35
C LYS A 363 -1.53 36.25 17.00
N GLY A 364 -2.39 37.16 16.55
CA GLY A 364 -2.29 37.78 15.24
C GLY A 364 -2.50 36.81 14.06
N ILE A 365 -3.21 35.69 14.29
CA ILE A 365 -3.54 34.71 13.26
C ILE A 365 -4.71 35.26 12.45
N ARG A 366 -4.52 35.41 11.14
CA ARG A 366 -5.46 36.13 10.27
C ARG A 366 -6.59 35.27 9.75
N ASN A 367 -6.35 33.97 9.57
CA ASN A 367 -7.32 33.04 9.01
C ASN A 367 -7.17 31.62 9.56
N PHE A 368 -8.14 30.76 9.28
CA PHE A 368 -8.15 29.39 9.77
C PHE A 368 -7.09 28.47 9.12
N PRO A 369 -6.73 28.61 7.84
CA PRO A 369 -5.57 27.92 7.28
C PRO A 369 -4.28 28.19 8.07
N ASP A 370 -4.01 29.44 8.46
CA ASP A 370 -2.88 29.77 9.33
C ASP A 370 -2.99 29.13 10.71
N LEU A 371 -4.20 29.03 11.27
CA LEU A 371 -4.45 28.32 12.52
C LEU A 371 -4.15 26.82 12.38
N GLN A 372 -4.52 26.20 11.26
CA GLN A 372 -4.18 24.81 10.97
C GLN A 372 -2.68 24.62 10.78
N ILE A 373 -1.99 25.49 10.04
CA ILE A 373 -0.52 25.42 9.90
C ILE A 373 0.15 25.54 11.27
N MET A 374 -0.33 26.44 12.14
CA MET A 374 0.18 26.56 13.51
C MET A 374 0.01 25.25 14.28
N PHE A 375 -1.18 24.63 14.23
CA PHE A 375 -1.45 23.34 14.86
C PHE A 375 -0.52 22.25 14.31
N THR A 376 -0.47 22.10 12.99
CA THR A 376 0.36 21.12 12.27
C THR A 376 1.84 21.27 12.60
N ASN A 377 2.39 22.49 12.57
CA ASN A 377 3.80 22.74 12.90
C ASN A 377 4.11 22.39 14.35
N ARG A 378 3.17 22.61 15.26
CA ARG A 378 3.34 22.22 16.66
C ARG A 378 3.38 20.70 16.83
N ILE A 379 2.52 19.96 16.13
CA ILE A 379 2.58 18.49 16.08
C ILE A 379 3.88 18.01 15.43
N SER A 380 4.30 18.61 14.31
CA SER A 380 5.59 18.33 13.67
C SER A 380 6.75 18.47 14.65
N GLY A 381 6.79 19.58 15.41
CA GLY A 381 7.82 19.81 16.42
C GLY A 381 7.80 18.79 17.56
N MET A 382 6.63 18.29 17.95
CA MET A 382 6.49 17.24 18.96
C MET A 382 6.99 15.87 18.45
N LEU A 383 6.69 15.53 17.19
CA LEU A 383 7.19 14.33 16.53
C LEU A 383 8.70 14.40 16.31
N ALA A 384 9.21 15.55 15.86
CA ALA A 384 10.63 15.76 15.61
C ALA A 384 11.49 15.58 16.88
N LYS A 385 10.99 16.00 18.05
CA LYS A 385 11.66 15.75 19.35
C LYS A 385 11.80 14.25 19.68
N LYS A 386 11.02 13.38 19.03
CA LYS A 386 11.07 11.92 19.16
C LYS A 386 11.84 11.25 18.01
N GLY A 387 12.45 12.04 17.11
CA GLY A 387 13.11 11.52 15.90
C GLY A 387 12.14 11.04 14.82
N ILE A 388 10.87 11.44 14.89
CA ILE A 388 9.82 11.02 13.95
C ILE A 388 9.57 12.14 12.96
N ARG A 389 9.46 11.78 11.69
CA ARG A 389 9.09 12.67 10.61
C ARG A 389 7.59 12.62 10.36
N MET A 390 6.99 13.78 10.16
CA MET A 390 5.56 13.92 9.87
C MET A 390 5.28 13.75 8.37
N ILE A 391 4.19 13.06 8.06
CA ILE A 391 3.52 13.07 6.75
C ILE A 391 2.05 13.48 6.97
N GLY A 392 1.43 14.14 5.99
CA GLY A 392 0.01 14.45 6.04
C GLY A 392 -0.56 14.77 4.66
N TRP A 393 -1.89 14.76 4.56
CA TRP A 393 -2.62 15.11 3.35
C TRP A 393 -2.37 16.57 2.97
N ASN A 394 -2.44 16.91 1.68
CA ASN A 394 -1.93 18.19 1.17
C ASN A 394 -2.58 19.46 1.77
N GLU A 395 -3.70 19.36 2.47
CA GLU A 395 -4.27 20.41 3.31
C GLU A 395 -3.33 20.90 4.40
N ILE A 396 -2.35 20.10 4.85
CA ILE A 396 -1.33 20.55 5.80
C ILE A 396 -0.47 21.70 5.26
N LEU A 397 -0.48 21.93 3.95
CA LEU A 397 0.13 23.10 3.30
C LEU A 397 -0.69 24.39 3.52
N GLY A 398 -1.87 24.31 4.12
CA GLY A 398 -2.80 25.43 4.29
C GLY A 398 -3.48 25.87 2.99
N SER A 399 -3.55 24.97 2.00
CA SER A 399 -4.30 25.22 0.76
C SER A 399 -5.79 24.93 0.97
N ASP A 400 -6.66 25.90 0.71
CA ASP A 400 -8.13 25.71 0.78
C ASP A 400 -8.64 25.00 -0.48
N VAL A 401 -8.37 23.70 -0.57
CA VAL A 401 -8.73 22.88 -1.74
C VAL A 401 -10.23 22.59 -1.84
N HIS A 402 -10.98 22.76 -0.75
CA HIS A 402 -12.42 22.48 -0.66
C HIS A 402 -13.30 23.74 -0.67
N ASN A 403 -12.70 24.94 -0.75
CA ASN A 403 -13.39 26.23 -0.63
C ASN A 403 -14.20 26.35 0.67
N ASP A 404 -13.75 25.68 1.73
CA ASP A 404 -14.44 25.65 3.02
C ASP A 404 -14.21 26.93 3.83
N GLY A 405 -13.39 27.86 3.31
CA GLY A 405 -13.56 29.28 3.54
C GLY A 405 -13.04 29.74 4.90
N GLY A 406 -11.74 29.62 5.11
CA GLY A 406 -11.04 30.39 6.13
C GLY A 406 -10.37 31.60 5.51
N GLN A 407 -11.08 32.72 5.37
CA GLN A 407 -10.56 34.07 5.03
C GLN A 407 -9.18 34.13 4.32
N GLY A 408 -9.06 33.55 3.12
CA GLY A 408 -7.85 33.65 2.27
C GLY A 408 -6.90 32.45 2.33
N ALA A 409 -5.78 32.55 1.62
CA ALA A 409 -4.73 31.52 1.64
C ALA A 409 -3.90 31.61 2.93
N ALA A 410 -3.32 30.50 3.36
CA ALA A 410 -2.35 30.52 4.44
C ALA A 410 -1.14 31.41 4.10
N LEU A 411 -0.66 32.15 5.09
CA LEU A 411 0.55 32.97 5.06
C LEU A 411 1.69 32.31 5.84
N GLY A 412 1.35 31.40 6.76
CA GLY A 412 2.31 30.59 7.50
C GLY A 412 3.03 29.59 6.60
N LYS A 413 4.25 29.21 7.00
CA LYS A 413 5.05 28.18 6.31
C LYS A 413 5.00 26.87 7.10
N LEU A 414 4.71 25.78 6.41
CA LEU A 414 4.81 24.42 6.95
C LEU A 414 6.29 24.06 7.24
N ASP A 415 6.52 23.22 8.25
CA ASP A 415 7.81 22.60 8.51
C ASP A 415 8.39 21.95 7.23
N GLY A 416 9.56 22.43 6.78
CA GLY A 416 10.20 21.97 5.54
C GLY A 416 10.58 20.50 5.51
N LYS A 417 10.57 19.80 6.66
CA LYS A 417 10.79 18.34 6.72
C LYS A 417 9.52 17.54 6.53
N ALA A 418 8.32 18.14 6.56
CA ALA A 418 7.08 17.40 6.34
C ALA A 418 7.06 16.73 4.95
N ILE A 419 6.58 15.49 4.89
CA ILE A 419 6.25 14.82 3.63
C ILE A 419 4.80 15.19 3.29
N ILE A 420 4.54 15.53 2.04
CA ILE A 420 3.20 15.84 1.55
C ILE A 420 2.62 14.62 0.87
N HIS A 421 1.45 14.17 1.30
CA HIS A 421 0.67 13.14 0.62
C HIS A 421 -0.43 13.84 -0.20
N PHE A 422 -0.27 13.88 -1.52
CA PHE A 422 -1.15 14.67 -2.39
C PHE A 422 -2.31 13.84 -2.91
N TRP A 423 -3.54 14.18 -2.51
CA TRP A 423 -4.74 13.44 -2.88
C TRP A 423 -5.78 14.27 -3.65
N TYR A 424 -5.83 15.59 -3.45
CA TYR A 424 -6.86 16.44 -4.04
C TYR A 424 -6.39 17.86 -4.35
N GLY A 425 -7.08 18.51 -5.29
CA GLY A 425 -6.78 19.85 -5.76
C GLY A 425 -5.96 19.84 -7.07
N SER A 426 -5.47 21.03 -7.45
CA SER A 426 -4.67 21.21 -8.66
C SER A 426 -3.25 20.67 -8.46
N ASP A 427 -2.70 20.03 -9.49
CA ASP A 427 -1.29 19.62 -9.54
C ASP A 427 -0.32 20.77 -9.22
N LYS A 428 -0.71 22.03 -9.46
CA LYS A 428 0.08 23.22 -9.07
C LYS A 428 0.42 23.26 -7.59
N ILE A 429 -0.45 22.75 -6.71
CA ILE A 429 -0.20 22.66 -5.27
C ILE A 429 0.93 21.66 -5.01
N ALA A 430 0.89 20.50 -5.66
CA ALA A 430 1.92 19.48 -5.53
C ALA A 430 3.26 19.93 -6.11
N THR A 431 3.27 20.56 -7.29
CA THR A 431 4.50 21.09 -7.89
C THR A 431 5.11 22.18 -7.03
N LYS A 432 4.29 23.06 -6.42
CA LYS A 432 4.77 24.08 -5.50
C LYS A 432 5.38 23.48 -4.24
N ALA A 433 4.79 22.43 -3.68
CA ALA A 433 5.36 21.71 -2.54
C ALA A 433 6.74 21.11 -2.87
N VAL A 434 6.89 20.53 -4.07
CA VAL A 434 8.18 20.05 -4.58
C VAL A 434 9.20 21.19 -4.72
N GLU A 435 8.80 22.33 -5.27
CA GLU A 435 9.63 23.53 -5.42
C GLU A 435 10.08 24.10 -4.06
N ASP A 436 9.23 23.99 -3.04
CA ASP A 436 9.54 24.39 -1.66
C ASP A 436 10.46 23.39 -0.92
N GLY A 437 10.85 22.30 -1.59
CA GLY A 437 11.78 21.31 -1.09
C GLY A 437 11.14 20.16 -0.32
N HIS A 438 9.81 20.04 -0.32
CA HIS A 438 9.14 18.91 0.28
C HIS A 438 9.26 17.67 -0.58
N GLN A 439 9.32 16.51 0.09
CA GLN A 439 9.05 15.25 -0.56
C GLN A 439 7.55 15.05 -0.70
N VAL A 440 7.11 14.52 -1.84
CA VAL A 440 5.72 14.34 -2.19
C VAL A 440 5.44 12.89 -2.58
N VAL A 441 4.38 12.32 -2.02
CA VAL A 441 3.76 11.07 -2.46
C VAL A 441 2.50 11.43 -3.25
N ASN A 442 2.37 10.95 -4.48
CA ASN A 442 1.18 11.22 -5.29
C ASN A 442 0.14 10.10 -5.14
N SER A 443 -1.06 10.48 -4.73
CA SER A 443 -2.22 9.63 -4.48
C SER A 443 -3.50 10.29 -4.97
N THR A 444 -3.47 10.92 -6.14
CA THR A 444 -4.60 11.73 -6.61
C THR A 444 -5.89 10.92 -6.72
N SER A 445 -6.93 11.38 -6.02
CA SER A 445 -8.13 10.59 -5.75
C SER A 445 -8.90 10.18 -7.00
N HIS A 446 -8.78 10.94 -8.09
CA HIS A 446 -9.44 10.62 -9.35
C HIS A 446 -8.82 9.43 -10.09
N MET A 447 -7.61 9.00 -9.71
CA MET A 447 -6.87 7.88 -10.32
C MET A 447 -6.45 6.78 -9.35
N THR A 448 -6.48 6.98 -8.03
CA THR A 448 -5.88 6.02 -7.07
C THR A 448 -6.84 5.47 -6.01
N TYR A 449 -8.09 5.93 -5.99
CA TYR A 449 -9.11 5.53 -4.98
C TYR A 449 -9.83 4.26 -5.41
N MET A 450 -9.32 3.12 -4.97
CA MET A 450 -9.84 1.78 -5.31
C MET A 450 -11.19 1.46 -4.66
N ASN A 451 -11.68 2.29 -3.74
CA ASN A 451 -13.07 2.18 -3.27
C ASN A 451 -14.11 2.58 -4.33
N LYS A 452 -13.69 3.21 -5.45
CA LYS A 452 -14.55 3.46 -6.60
C LYS A 452 -14.83 2.17 -7.36
N GLY A 453 -16.05 2.06 -7.91
CA GLY A 453 -16.40 1.02 -8.88
C GLY A 453 -15.53 1.08 -10.14
N TYR A 454 -15.49 -0.02 -10.88
CA TYR A 454 -14.71 -0.17 -12.11
C TYR A 454 -15.25 0.70 -13.27
N ASP A 455 -16.51 1.15 -13.20
CA ASP A 455 -17.09 2.17 -14.08
C ASP A 455 -16.34 3.51 -13.98
N LYS A 456 -15.93 3.92 -12.76
CA LYS A 456 -15.23 5.19 -12.50
C LYS A 456 -13.71 5.05 -12.49
N LEU A 457 -13.24 3.87 -12.11
CA LEU A 457 -11.83 3.53 -12.01
C LEU A 457 -11.57 2.15 -12.62
N PRO A 458 -11.66 2.04 -13.96
CA PRO A 458 -11.32 0.81 -14.66
C PRO A 458 -9.82 0.51 -14.53
N LEU A 459 -9.46 -0.74 -14.78
CA LEU A 459 -8.07 -1.19 -14.69
C LEU A 459 -7.12 -0.39 -15.61
N SER A 460 -7.56 -0.01 -16.81
CA SER A 460 -6.79 0.82 -17.75
C SER A 460 -6.47 2.20 -17.19
N LYS A 461 -7.40 2.80 -16.46
CA LYS A 461 -7.22 4.10 -15.78
C LYS A 461 -6.30 3.99 -14.57
N SER A 462 -6.42 2.89 -13.82
CA SER A 462 -5.49 2.57 -12.72
C SER A 462 -4.06 2.42 -13.27
N TYR A 463 -3.91 1.73 -14.40
CA TYR A 463 -2.63 1.51 -15.07
C TYR A 463 -2.04 2.78 -15.67
N SER A 464 -2.85 3.70 -16.18
CA SER A 464 -2.36 4.93 -16.81
C SER A 464 -1.86 5.98 -15.83
N PHE A 465 -2.01 5.76 -14.52
CA PHE A 465 -1.52 6.68 -13.50
C PHE A 465 -0.01 6.93 -13.63
N GLU A 466 0.36 8.20 -13.57
CA GLU A 466 1.74 8.68 -13.60
C GLU A 466 1.99 9.53 -12.33
N PRO A 467 2.81 9.04 -11.38
CA PRO A 467 3.04 9.74 -10.12
C PRO A 467 3.75 11.09 -10.28
N VAL A 468 4.61 11.27 -11.30
CA VAL A 468 5.36 12.51 -11.52
C VAL A 468 4.48 13.56 -12.20
N PHE A 469 4.26 14.68 -11.52
CA PHE A 469 3.50 15.82 -12.02
C PHE A 469 4.14 16.44 -13.27
N ALA A 470 3.32 16.85 -14.23
CA ALA A 470 3.77 17.52 -15.43
C ALA A 470 4.42 18.88 -15.11
N GLY A 471 5.44 19.27 -15.86
CA GLY A 471 6.10 20.57 -15.73
C GLY A 471 7.25 20.64 -14.71
N LEU A 472 7.47 19.59 -13.91
CA LEU A 472 8.63 19.50 -13.01
C LEU A 472 9.93 19.31 -13.79
N LYS A 473 10.96 20.09 -13.44
CA LYS A 473 12.33 19.93 -13.98
C LYS A 473 12.92 18.59 -13.55
N PRO A 474 13.85 17.98 -14.32
CA PRO A 474 14.44 16.69 -13.97
C PRO A 474 14.98 16.61 -12.53
N GLU A 475 15.67 17.64 -12.05
CA GLU A 475 16.20 17.69 -10.68
C GLU A 475 15.12 17.80 -9.58
N GLN A 476 13.90 18.22 -9.93
CA GLN A 476 12.77 18.32 -9.00
C GLN A 476 11.98 17.01 -8.92
N GLN A 477 11.99 16.20 -9.98
CA GLN A 477 11.21 14.95 -10.04
C GLN A 477 11.62 13.95 -8.94
N GLN A 478 12.88 13.99 -8.48
CA GLN A 478 13.36 13.14 -7.38
C GLN A 478 12.66 13.41 -6.03
N ASN A 479 12.03 14.57 -5.85
CA ASN A 479 11.24 14.88 -4.66
C ASN A 479 9.84 14.25 -4.72
N VAL A 480 9.39 13.77 -5.89
CA VAL A 480 8.24 12.88 -5.98
C VAL A 480 8.73 11.46 -5.66
N ILE A 481 8.68 11.10 -4.37
CA ILE A 481 9.31 9.88 -3.86
C ILE A 481 8.54 8.60 -4.23
N GLY A 482 7.29 8.75 -4.69
CA GLY A 482 6.50 7.66 -5.24
C GLY A 482 5.00 7.89 -5.15
N LEU A 483 4.27 6.81 -4.90
CA LEU A 483 2.81 6.78 -5.01
C LEU A 483 2.12 6.11 -3.83
N GLY A 484 0.83 6.41 -3.68
CA GLY A 484 -0.11 5.65 -2.89
C GLY A 484 -1.38 5.30 -3.67
N CYS A 485 -1.93 4.11 -3.45
CA CYS A 485 -3.31 3.75 -3.80
C CYS A 485 -4.14 3.47 -2.54
N GLN A 486 -5.37 3.97 -2.51
CA GLN A 486 -6.18 4.05 -1.30
C GLN A 486 -7.42 3.19 -1.43
N VAL A 487 -7.81 2.54 -0.35
CA VAL A 487 -9.16 2.01 -0.17
C VAL A 487 -9.78 2.58 1.09
N TRP A 488 -10.66 3.56 0.90
CA TRP A 488 -11.57 4.09 1.92
C TRP A 488 -12.78 3.16 2.06
N THR A 489 -13.22 2.88 3.28
CA THR A 489 -14.09 1.72 3.53
C THR A 489 -15.49 2.09 3.99
N GLU A 490 -15.97 3.31 3.72
CA GLU A 490 -17.35 3.73 4.05
C GLU A 490 -18.38 2.71 3.56
N TRP A 491 -18.25 2.29 2.30
CA TRP A 491 -19.19 1.40 1.63
C TRP A 491 -18.64 -0.01 1.42
N ILE A 492 -17.51 -0.35 2.04
CA ILE A 492 -16.83 -1.65 1.92
C ILE A 492 -16.91 -2.34 3.28
N ALA A 493 -18.02 -3.06 3.49
CA ALA A 493 -18.39 -3.56 4.81
C ALA A 493 -17.79 -4.93 5.18
N ASP A 494 -17.20 -5.62 4.22
CA ASP A 494 -16.65 -6.97 4.40
C ASP A 494 -15.43 -7.23 3.50
N VAL A 495 -14.69 -8.29 3.86
CA VAL A 495 -13.45 -8.72 3.21
C VAL A 495 -13.66 -9.04 1.72
N ASP A 496 -14.80 -9.63 1.40
CA ASP A 496 -15.14 -10.07 0.05
C ASP A 496 -15.29 -8.88 -0.90
N LYS A 497 -15.93 -7.81 -0.43
CA LYS A 497 -16.03 -6.54 -1.15
C LYS A 497 -14.69 -5.82 -1.20
N LEU A 498 -13.93 -5.82 -0.10
CA LEU A 498 -12.58 -5.26 -0.06
C LEU A 498 -11.69 -5.89 -1.13
N HIS A 499 -11.66 -7.21 -1.21
CA HIS A 499 -10.83 -7.94 -2.17
C HIS A 499 -11.21 -7.63 -3.62
N ARG A 500 -12.51 -7.62 -3.96
CA ARG A 500 -12.97 -7.27 -5.33
C ARG A 500 -12.60 -5.85 -5.75
N HIS A 501 -12.60 -4.92 -4.79
CA HIS A 501 -12.17 -3.55 -5.05
C HIS A 501 -10.65 -3.43 -5.23
N VAL A 502 -9.87 -4.08 -4.38
CA VAL A 502 -8.40 -4.01 -4.39
C VAL A 502 -7.80 -4.82 -5.54
N PHE A 503 -8.30 -6.04 -5.76
CA PHE A 503 -7.74 -6.98 -6.71
C PHE A 503 -8.60 -7.10 -7.99
N PRO A 504 -7.97 -7.13 -9.19
CA PRO A 504 -6.52 -7.11 -9.41
C PRO A 504 -5.92 -5.69 -9.57
N ARG A 505 -6.69 -4.60 -9.34
CA ARG A 505 -6.25 -3.21 -9.60
C ARG A 505 -4.95 -2.80 -8.89
N ILE A 506 -4.68 -3.30 -7.69
CA ILE A 506 -3.42 -3.07 -6.97
C ILE A 506 -2.18 -3.45 -7.80
N ALA A 507 -2.29 -4.45 -8.68
CA ALA A 507 -1.21 -4.89 -9.56
C ALA A 507 -0.82 -3.81 -10.59
N ALA A 508 -1.77 -2.95 -11.01
CA ALA A 508 -1.50 -1.83 -11.91
C ALA A 508 -0.70 -0.71 -11.22
N TYR A 509 -0.98 -0.44 -9.94
CA TYR A 509 -0.20 0.51 -9.14
C TYR A 509 1.18 -0.04 -8.78
N ALA A 510 1.27 -1.34 -8.49
CA ALA A 510 2.54 -2.02 -8.31
C ALA A 510 3.43 -1.89 -9.55
N GLU A 511 2.88 -2.13 -10.75
CA GLU A 511 3.59 -1.93 -12.01
C GLU A 511 4.02 -0.47 -12.20
N THR A 512 3.16 0.48 -11.87
CA THR A 512 3.49 1.92 -11.92
C THR A 512 4.63 2.30 -10.96
N GLY A 513 4.67 1.68 -9.77
CA GLY A 513 5.70 1.92 -8.76
C GLY A 513 7.07 1.32 -9.10
N TRP A 514 7.08 0.28 -9.91
CA TRP A 514 8.26 -0.56 -10.13
C TRP A 514 8.82 -0.44 -11.55
N THR A 515 8.00 -0.62 -12.58
CA THR A 515 8.43 -0.64 -13.98
C THR A 515 8.76 0.78 -14.46
N ARG A 516 9.83 0.92 -15.26
CA ARG A 516 10.21 2.20 -15.86
C ARG A 516 9.08 2.73 -16.74
N LYS A 517 8.93 4.05 -16.78
CA LYS A 517 7.81 4.71 -17.48
C LYS A 517 7.76 4.29 -18.96
N GLU A 518 8.92 4.29 -19.61
CA GLU A 518 9.13 3.94 -21.00
C GLU A 518 8.85 2.46 -21.33
N ASP A 519 8.87 1.57 -20.33
CA ASP A 519 8.62 0.14 -20.51
C ASP A 519 7.16 -0.26 -20.21
N LYS A 520 6.34 0.67 -19.71
CA LYS A 520 4.91 0.42 -19.43
C LYS A 520 4.16 0.20 -20.75
N ASN A 521 3.44 -0.92 -20.82
CA ASN A 521 2.58 -1.29 -21.94
C ASN A 521 1.34 -1.99 -21.41
N PHE A 522 0.17 -1.38 -21.57
CA PHE A 522 -1.08 -1.90 -21.02
C PHE A 522 -1.50 -3.24 -21.65
N GLN A 523 -1.27 -3.43 -22.95
CA GLN A 523 -1.60 -4.70 -23.62
C GLN A 523 -0.72 -5.85 -23.11
N ASP A 524 0.57 -5.59 -22.90
CA ASP A 524 1.47 -6.54 -22.26
C ASP A 524 1.04 -6.85 -20.82
N PHE A 525 0.70 -5.83 -20.03
CA PHE A 525 0.17 -6.00 -18.68
C PHE A 525 -1.09 -6.87 -18.64
N GLN A 526 -2.06 -6.60 -19.52
CA GLN A 526 -3.28 -7.40 -19.64
C GLN A 526 -3.00 -8.86 -20.01
N ARG A 527 -1.97 -9.13 -20.82
CA ARG A 527 -1.56 -10.50 -21.14
C ARG A 527 -0.99 -11.24 -19.93
N ARG A 528 -0.33 -10.53 -19.02
CA ARG A 528 0.28 -11.10 -17.80
C ARG A 528 -0.71 -11.30 -16.65
N LEU A 529 -1.71 -10.42 -16.58
CA LEU A 529 -2.67 -10.38 -15.47
C LEU A 529 -3.34 -11.72 -15.13
N PRO A 530 -3.75 -12.56 -16.11
CA PRO A 530 -4.34 -13.87 -15.80
C PRO A 530 -3.42 -14.80 -15.01
N GLY A 531 -2.09 -14.62 -15.09
CA GLY A 531 -1.14 -15.34 -14.25
C GLY A 531 -1.30 -14.96 -12.77
N TYR A 532 -1.43 -13.66 -12.48
CA TYR A 532 -1.67 -13.17 -11.13
C TYR A 532 -3.08 -13.53 -10.63
N GLU A 533 -4.10 -13.47 -11.48
CA GLU A 533 -5.47 -13.88 -11.12
C GLU A 533 -5.54 -15.36 -10.69
N LYS A 534 -4.78 -16.25 -11.35
CA LYS A 534 -4.66 -17.66 -10.92
C LYS A 534 -4.02 -17.81 -9.54
N ILE A 535 -3.09 -16.92 -9.17
CA ILE A 535 -2.50 -16.89 -7.82
C ILE A 535 -3.57 -16.47 -6.81
N LEU A 536 -4.37 -15.45 -7.12
CA LEU A 536 -5.49 -15.03 -6.29
C LEU A 536 -6.53 -16.15 -6.11
N ASP A 537 -6.85 -16.87 -7.17
CA ASP A 537 -7.76 -18.02 -7.13
C ASP A 537 -7.22 -19.14 -6.22
N ALA A 538 -5.93 -19.47 -6.33
CA ALA A 538 -5.26 -20.45 -5.47
C ALA A 538 -5.29 -20.04 -3.98
N LEU A 539 -5.20 -18.74 -3.70
CA LEU A 539 -5.29 -18.16 -2.36
C LEU A 539 -6.73 -17.91 -1.89
N LYS A 540 -7.73 -18.24 -2.73
CA LYS A 540 -9.16 -18.04 -2.50
C LYS A 540 -9.53 -16.58 -2.24
N ILE A 541 -8.81 -15.64 -2.87
CA ILE A 541 -9.08 -14.20 -2.81
C ILE A 541 -10.07 -13.85 -3.92
N LYS A 542 -11.19 -13.20 -3.59
CA LYS A 542 -12.17 -12.75 -4.59
C LYS A 542 -11.64 -11.53 -5.34
N HIS A 543 -11.74 -11.50 -6.66
CA HIS A 543 -11.15 -10.42 -7.46
C HIS A 543 -12.03 -10.06 -8.66
N GLY A 544 -11.84 -8.85 -9.18
CA GLY A 544 -12.60 -8.32 -10.31
C GLY A 544 -14.02 -7.86 -9.96
N GLU A 545 -14.77 -7.46 -10.99
CA GLU A 545 -16.20 -7.17 -10.87
C GLU A 545 -17.01 -8.44 -10.61
N GLU A 546 -18.15 -8.31 -9.92
CA GLU A 546 -19.16 -9.39 -9.89
C GLU A 546 -19.66 -9.62 -11.32
N LYS A 547 -19.46 -10.84 -11.84
CA LYS A 547 -19.99 -11.26 -13.14
C LYS A 547 -21.43 -11.71 -13.04
#